data_AF-A0A4Y8C9A8-F1
#
_entry.id   AF-A0A4Y8C9A8-F1
#
_cell.length_a   1.000
_cell.length_b   1.000
_cell.length_c   1.000
_cell.angle_alpha   90.00
_cell.angle_beta   90.00
_cell.angle_gamma   90.00
#
_symmetry.space_group_name_H-M   'P 1'
#
loop_
_entity.id
_entity.type
_entity.pdbx_description
1 polymer ?
#
loop_
_entity_poly.entity_id
_entity_poly.type
_entity_poly.pdbx_seq_one_letter_code
_entity_poly.pdbx_strand_id
1 'polypeptide(L)'
;FEDIIAVLALYRPGPMESGMLDDFIDRKHGLKSIEYPFDSLEKVLEPTYGVIVYQEQVMQIVQIIGGFSLGGADVVRRAMGKKDPEKMKKLKTDFADGAEKQGYDRAKAEDLWELIV
;
A
#
# COMPACT_ATOMS: atom_id res chain seq x y z
N PHE A 1 -5.76 0.98 20.35
CA PHE A 1 -4.34 0.56 20.49
C PHE A 1 -3.62 0.75 19.16
N GLU A 2 -4.23 0.36 18.04
CA GLU A 2 -3.76 0.63 16.66
C GLU A 2 -3.30 2.07 16.44
N ASP A 3 -4.06 3.07 16.89
CA ASP A 3 -3.68 4.49 16.73
C ASP A 3 -2.33 4.85 17.34
N ILE A 4 -1.98 4.24 18.49
CA ILE A 4 -0.69 4.50 19.14
C ILE A 4 0.45 3.96 18.26
N ILE A 5 0.26 2.76 17.70
CA ILE A 5 1.22 2.13 16.79
C ILE A 5 1.35 2.98 15.51
N ALA A 6 0.23 3.40 14.93
CA ALA A 6 0.19 4.21 13.72
C ALA A 6 0.88 5.55 13.91
N VAL A 7 0.60 6.26 15.01
CA VAL A 7 1.25 7.54 15.32
C VAL A 7 2.77 7.35 15.52
N LEU A 8 3.21 6.28 16.17
CA LEU A 8 4.66 5.99 16.30
C LEU A 8 5.35 5.71 14.95
N ALA A 9 4.62 5.15 13.99
CA ALA A 9 5.11 4.96 12.62
C ALA A 9 5.11 6.27 11.82
N LEU A 10 4.06 7.09 11.94
CA LEU A 10 3.82 8.30 11.16
C LEU A 10 4.56 9.54 11.71
N TYR A 11 4.87 9.60 13.00
CA TYR A 11 5.55 10.74 13.62
C TYR A 11 7.08 10.70 13.36
N ARG A 12 7.44 10.70 12.08
CA ARG A 12 8.81 10.70 11.55
C ARG A 12 8.91 11.70 10.40
N PRO A 13 10.08 12.29 10.12
CA PRO A 13 10.21 13.35 9.10
C PRO A 13 9.60 12.99 7.75
N GLY A 14 9.88 11.79 7.20
CA GLY A 14 9.36 11.36 5.90
C GLY A 14 7.83 11.35 5.78
N PRO A 15 7.11 10.56 6.60
CA PRO A 15 5.64 10.54 6.57
C PRO A 15 4.97 11.88 6.94
N MET A 16 5.63 12.73 7.72
CA MET A 16 5.11 14.07 8.01
C MET A 16 5.26 14.99 6.81
N GLU A 17 6.41 14.99 6.15
CA GLU A 17 6.68 15.80 4.95
C GLU A 17 5.83 15.39 3.75
N SER A 18 5.44 14.11 3.66
CA SER A 18 4.54 13.61 2.61
C SER A 18 3.05 13.87 2.87
N GLY A 19 2.68 14.41 4.04
CA GLY A 19 1.28 14.65 4.42
C GLY A 19 0.51 13.41 4.88
N MET A 20 1.17 12.25 5.02
CA MET A 20 0.51 11.01 5.45
C MET A 20 -0.05 11.10 6.87
N LEU A 21 0.66 11.79 7.78
CA LEU A 21 0.16 12.02 9.14
C LEU A 21 -1.12 12.86 9.14
N ASP A 22 -1.17 13.90 8.30
CA ASP A 22 -2.34 14.77 8.18
C ASP A 22 -3.52 14.01 7.60
N ASP A 23 -3.33 13.23 6.54
CA ASP A 23 -4.37 12.38 5.95
C ASP A 23 -4.92 11.35 6.96
N PHE A 24 -4.05 10.73 7.75
CA PHE A 24 -4.48 9.82 8.81
C PHE A 24 -5.37 10.53 9.85
N ILE A 25 -4.96 11.71 10.30
CA ILE A 25 -5.70 12.50 11.30
C ILE A 25 -7.04 12.99 10.73
N ASP A 26 -7.03 13.55 9.52
CA ASP A 26 -8.22 14.10 8.87
C ASP A 26 -9.27 13.03 8.62
N ARG A 27 -8.86 11.87 8.10
CA ARG A 27 -9.77 10.74 7.86
C ARG A 27 -10.32 10.16 9.15
N LYS A 28 -9.47 10.02 10.18
CA LYS A 28 -9.91 9.56 11.52
C LYS A 28 -11.01 10.46 12.10
N HIS A 29 -10.89 11.78 11.96
CA HIS A 29 -11.84 12.74 12.51
C HIS A 29 -12.98 13.09 11.54
N GLY A 30 -13.07 12.42 10.38
CA GLY A 30 -14.13 12.65 9.39
C GLY A 30 -14.01 13.99 8.65
N LEU A 31 -12.84 14.63 8.67
CA LEU A 31 -12.55 15.83 7.89
C LEU A 31 -12.25 15.51 6.42
N LYS A 32 -11.86 14.26 6.13
CA LYS A 32 -11.72 13.67 4.80
C LYS A 32 -12.42 12.31 4.72
N SER A 33 -12.88 11.94 3.53
CA SER A 33 -13.42 10.60 3.26
C SER A 33 -12.34 9.53 3.43
N ILE A 34 -12.71 8.39 4.02
CA ILE A 34 -11.89 7.18 3.97
C ILE A 34 -12.10 6.56 2.59
N GLU A 35 -11.00 6.41 1.84
CA GLU A 35 -11.01 5.85 0.51
C GLU A 35 -10.06 4.66 0.44
N TYR A 36 -10.52 3.61 -0.24
CA TYR A 36 -9.73 2.41 -0.51
C TYR A 36 -9.48 2.29 -2.01
N PRO A 37 -8.24 2.01 -2.45
CA PRO A 37 -7.95 1.83 -3.87
C PRO A 37 -8.80 0.70 -4.49
N PHE A 38 -9.09 -0.35 -3.72
CA PHE A 38 -10.00 -1.42 -4.09
C PHE A 38 -10.79 -1.87 -2.86
N ASP A 39 -12.04 -2.26 -3.04
CA ASP A 39 -12.90 -2.76 -1.94
C ASP A 39 -12.26 -3.95 -1.21
N SER A 40 -11.49 -4.78 -1.94
CA SER A 40 -10.75 -5.92 -1.37
C SER A 40 -9.63 -5.51 -0.39
N LEU A 41 -9.27 -4.23 -0.34
CA LEU A 41 -8.25 -3.69 0.56
C LEU A 41 -8.83 -3.05 1.82
N GLU A 42 -10.16 -2.93 1.92
CA GLU A 42 -10.81 -2.32 3.09
C GLU A 42 -10.31 -2.96 4.39
N LYS A 43 -10.37 -4.29 4.51
CA LYS A 43 -9.93 -5.00 5.74
C LYS A 43 -8.45 -4.79 6.10
N VAL A 44 -7.60 -4.54 5.10
CA VAL A 44 -6.16 -4.33 5.30
C VAL A 44 -5.88 -2.90 5.76
N LEU A 45 -6.67 -1.94 5.29
CA LEU A 45 -6.42 -0.51 5.45
C LEU A 45 -7.38 0.18 6.43
N GLU A 46 -8.47 -0.47 6.84
CA GLU A 46 -9.43 0.03 7.83
C GLU A 46 -8.74 0.45 9.14
N PRO A 47 -7.80 -0.33 9.73
CA PRO A 47 -7.11 0.07 10.95
C PRO A 47 -6.28 1.36 10.81
N THR A 48 -5.99 1.78 9.59
CA THR A 48 -5.21 2.97 9.26
C THR A 48 -6.00 3.96 8.39
N TYR A 49 -7.32 3.87 8.41
CA TYR A 49 -8.22 4.81 7.73
C TYR A 49 -7.92 4.97 6.23
N GLY A 50 -7.54 3.89 5.55
CA GLY A 50 -7.21 3.91 4.12
C GLY A 50 -5.79 4.40 3.81
N VAL A 51 -4.98 4.74 4.81
CA VAL A 51 -3.58 5.17 4.65
C VAL A 51 -2.65 3.96 4.73
N ILE A 52 -1.68 3.84 3.82
CA ILE A 52 -0.74 2.71 3.78
C ILE A 52 0.45 3.04 4.68
N VAL A 53 0.46 2.50 5.90
CA VAL A 53 1.43 2.87 6.95
C VAL A 53 2.50 1.80 7.13
N TYR A 54 2.15 0.52 6.97
CA TYR A 54 2.99 -0.60 7.36
C TYR A 54 3.52 -1.41 6.17
N GLN A 55 4.70 -2.02 6.33
CA GLN A 55 5.26 -2.92 5.30
C GLN A 55 4.38 -4.15 5.10
N GLU A 56 3.74 -4.62 6.17
CA GLU A 56 2.80 -5.73 6.16
C GLU A 56 1.57 -5.42 5.31
N GLN A 57 1.09 -4.16 5.31
CA GLN A 57 0.00 -3.73 4.43
C GLN A 57 0.43 -3.78 2.97
N VAL A 58 1.64 -3.30 2.65
CA VAL A 58 2.21 -3.40 1.28
C VAL A 58 2.29 -4.86 0.84
N MET A 59 2.76 -5.75 1.72
CA MET A 59 2.80 -7.19 1.43
C MET A 59 1.40 -7.75 1.18
N GLN A 60 0.42 -7.44 2.02
CA GLN A 60 -0.96 -7.89 1.84
C GLN A 60 -1.58 -7.35 0.53
N ILE A 61 -1.32 -6.09 0.18
CA ILE A 61 -1.78 -5.47 -1.06
C ILE A 61 -1.27 -6.25 -2.28
N VAL A 62 0.02 -6.56 -2.34
CA VAL A 62 0.58 -7.30 -3.49
C VAL A 62 0.10 -8.74 -3.54
N GLN A 63 -0.25 -9.35 -2.41
CA GLN A 63 -0.90 -10.66 -2.40
C GLN A 63 -2.34 -10.60 -2.90
N ILE A 64 -3.15 -9.67 -2.38
CA ILE A 64 -4.59 -9.59 -2.66
C ILE A 64 -4.83 -9.10 -4.09
N ILE A 65 -4.13 -8.04 -4.52
CA ILE A 65 -4.33 -7.45 -5.84
C ILE A 65 -3.45 -8.13 -6.89
N GLY A 66 -2.16 -8.30 -6.61
CA GLY A 66 -1.21 -8.87 -7.57
C GLY A 66 -1.14 -10.40 -7.59
N GLY A 67 -1.78 -11.08 -6.63
CA GLY A 67 -1.79 -12.54 -6.58
C GLY A 67 -0.45 -13.15 -6.14
N PHE A 68 0.42 -12.36 -5.51
CA PHE A 68 1.73 -12.84 -5.06
C PHE A 68 1.57 -13.85 -3.92
N SER A 69 2.46 -14.84 -3.87
CA SER A 69 2.64 -15.66 -2.67
C SER A 69 3.28 -14.82 -1.54
N LEU A 70 3.27 -15.34 -0.31
CA LEU A 70 3.95 -14.66 0.82
C LEU A 70 5.44 -14.44 0.53
N GLY A 71 6.10 -15.41 -0.10
CA GLY A 71 7.49 -15.28 -0.54
C GLY A 71 7.65 -14.24 -1.65
N GLY A 72 6.70 -14.16 -2.58
CA GLY A 72 6.68 -13.13 -3.62
C GLY A 72 6.52 -11.72 -3.05
N ALA A 73 5.62 -11.55 -2.06
CA ALA A 73 5.41 -10.27 -1.38
C ALA A 73 6.67 -9.79 -0.66
N ASP A 74 7.41 -10.69 -0.01
CA ASP A 74 8.68 -10.33 0.63
C ASP A 74 9.76 -9.98 -0.41
N VAL A 75 9.74 -10.57 -1.60
CA VAL A 75 10.62 -10.14 -2.72
C VAL A 75 10.34 -8.70 -3.11
N VAL A 76 9.07 -8.28 -3.17
CA VAL A 76 8.68 -6.88 -3.44
C VAL A 76 9.21 -5.96 -2.35
N ARG A 77 8.94 -6.28 -1.08
CA ARG A 77 9.40 -5.50 0.08
C ARG A 77 10.91 -5.29 0.08
N ARG A 78 11.69 -6.33 -0.21
CA ARG A 78 13.16 -6.22 -0.31
C ARG A 78 13.61 -5.40 -1.51
N ALA A 79 12.89 -5.47 -2.63
CA ALA A 79 13.23 -4.72 -3.84
C ALA A 79 13.01 -3.21 -3.65
N MET A 80 11.92 -2.81 -3.01
CA MET A 80 11.65 -1.41 -2.64
C MET A 80 12.78 -0.81 -1.81
N GLY A 81 13.28 -1.55 -0.81
CA GLY A 81 14.39 -1.09 0.03
C GLY A 81 15.72 -0.92 -0.72
N LYS A 82 15.93 -1.67 -1.81
CA LYS A 82 17.14 -1.58 -2.64
C LYS A 82 17.03 -0.58 -3.79
N LYS A 83 15.82 -0.16 -4.16
CA LYS A 83 15.52 0.78 -5.26
C LYS A 83 16.16 0.38 -6.60
N ASP A 84 16.16 -0.91 -6.91
CA ASP A 84 16.66 -1.44 -8.19
C ASP A 84 15.63 -1.20 -9.32
N PRO A 85 15.91 -0.30 -10.29
CA PRO A 85 14.91 0.11 -11.28
C PRO A 85 14.45 -1.01 -12.20
N GLU A 86 15.34 -1.89 -12.64
CA GLU A 86 15.00 -2.98 -13.55
C GLU A 86 14.11 -4.01 -12.85
N LYS A 87 14.45 -4.32 -11.60
CA LYS A 87 13.66 -5.24 -10.78
C LYS A 87 12.29 -4.66 -10.45
N MET A 88 12.21 -3.38 -10.10
CA MET A 88 10.92 -2.74 -9.80
C MET A 88 10.02 -2.66 -11.03
N LYS A 89 10.57 -2.38 -12.21
CA LYS A 89 9.80 -2.40 -13.47
C LYS A 89 9.22 -3.78 -13.76
N LYS A 90 10.02 -4.84 -13.58
CA LYS A 90 9.53 -6.21 -13.75
C LYS A 90 8.42 -6.53 -12.76
N LEU A 91 8.62 -6.21 -11.48
CA LEU A 91 7.62 -6.47 -10.44
C LEU A 91 6.32 -5.67 -10.67
N LYS A 92 6.40 -4.46 -11.22
CA LYS A 92 5.23 -3.68 -11.63
C LYS A 92 4.42 -4.43 -12.68
N THR A 93 5.08 -4.94 -13.72
CA THR A 93 4.42 -5.75 -14.76
C THR A 93 3.81 -7.02 -14.17
N ASP A 94 4.56 -7.76 -13.34
CA ASP A 94 4.06 -8.97 -12.69
C ASP A 94 2.82 -8.67 -11.81
N PHE A 95 2.81 -7.53 -11.11
CA PHE A 95 1.68 -7.06 -10.30
C PHE A 95 0.45 -6.69 -11.13
N ALA A 96 0.63 -5.91 -12.20
CA ALA A 96 -0.45 -5.53 -13.09
C ALA A 96 -1.07 -6.74 -13.81
N ASP A 97 -0.23 -7.67 -14.29
CA ASP A 97 -0.67 -8.92 -14.92
C ASP A 97 -1.42 -9.83 -13.92
N GLY A 98 -0.95 -9.88 -12.68
CA GLY A 98 -1.61 -10.61 -11.60
C GLY A 98 -2.97 -10.03 -11.24
N ALA A 99 -3.05 -8.69 -11.19
CA ALA A 99 -4.29 -7.97 -10.93
C ALA A 99 -5.34 -8.22 -12.01
N GLU A 100 -4.96 -8.14 -13.28
CA GLU A 100 -5.84 -8.44 -14.41
C GLU A 100 -6.36 -9.88 -14.37
N LYS A 101 -5.51 -10.86 -14.03
CA LYS A 101 -5.92 -12.27 -13.85
C LYS A 101 -6.92 -12.48 -12.72
N GLN A 102 -6.89 -11.61 -11.71
CA GLN A 102 -7.86 -11.62 -10.60
C GLN A 102 -9.14 -10.83 -10.91
N GLY A 103 -9.23 -10.21 -12.10
CA GLY A 103 -10.39 -9.44 -12.53
C GLY A 103 -10.36 -7.97 -12.12
N TYR A 104 -9.21 -7.45 -11.69
CA TYR A 104 -9.05 -6.03 -11.40
C TYR A 104 -8.67 -5.24 -12.66
N ASP A 105 -9.02 -3.95 -12.67
CA ASP A 105 -8.58 -3.04 -13.72
C ASP A 105 -7.05 -2.84 -13.66
N ARG A 106 -6.40 -3.07 -14.80
CA ARG A 106 -4.94 -3.00 -14.90
C ARG A 106 -4.40 -1.61 -14.62
N ALA A 107 -5.01 -0.57 -15.18
CA ALA A 107 -4.54 0.81 -15.01
C ALA A 107 -4.64 1.23 -13.55
N LYS A 108 -5.77 0.92 -12.90
CA LYS A 108 -5.97 1.15 -11.47
C LYS A 108 -4.98 0.39 -10.59
N ALA A 109 -4.60 -0.82 -10.99
CA ALA A 109 -3.54 -1.57 -10.31
C ALA A 109 -2.18 -0.89 -10.51
N GLU A 110 -1.84 -0.45 -11.72
CA GLU A 110 -0.61 0.29 -11.96
C GLU A 110 -0.54 1.59 -11.16
N ASP A 111 -1.66 2.31 -10.99
CA ASP A 111 -1.74 3.48 -10.10
C ASP A 111 -1.50 3.10 -8.63
N LEU A 112 -2.11 2.01 -8.17
CA LEU A 112 -1.87 1.49 -6.81
C LEU A 112 -0.40 1.09 -6.60
N TRP A 113 0.27 0.55 -7.62
CA TRP A 113 1.68 0.21 -7.53
C TRP A 113 2.54 1.44 -7.25
N GLU A 114 2.26 2.58 -7.90
CA GLU A 114 2.98 3.83 -7.66
C GLU A 114 2.70 4.41 -6.26
N LEU A 115 1.57 4.09 -5.65
CA LEU A 115 1.26 4.52 -4.28
C LEU A 115 2.04 3.74 -3.21
N ILE A 116 2.46 2.50 -3.50
CA ILE A 116 3.09 1.62 -2.50
C ILE A 116 4.61 1.51 -2.63
N VAL A 117 5.21 1.96 -3.73
CA VAL A 117 6.64 1.76 -4.06
C VAL A 117 7.50 3.00 -3.82
#